data_AF-A0A7K0SFL2-F1
#
_entry.id   AF-A0A7K0SFL2-F1
#
_cell.length_a   1.000
_cell.length_b   1.000
_cell.length_c   1.000
_cell.angle_alpha   90.00
_cell.angle_beta   90.00
_cell.angle_gamma   90.00
#
_symmetry.space_group_name_H-M   'P 1'
#
loop_
_entity.id
_entity.type
_entity.pdbx_description
1 polymer ?
#
loop_
_entity_poly.entity_id
_entity_poly.type
_entity_poly.pdbx_seq_one_letter_code
_entity_poly.pdbx_strand_id
1 'polypeptide(L)'
;MKILGGSSRASVIALRKSLADNVSKQSAAEASQFSTDLFTVLTVLSSSVGLRRALTDNSRDTASKTQLITDLFGKNIGDATKALVTQAAGLRWSNPSEIADAIENLAVESASAAADKSNELEQLENQLFDFAQVLIANPDFRQALNTTADSDEGKVSLVESVVNGKY
;
A
#
# COMPACT_ATOMS: atom_id res chain seq x y z
N MET A 1 0.42 -10.03 -11.46
CA MET A 1 -0.77 -9.58 -10.70
C MET A 1 -1.40 -10.81 -10.04
N LYS A 2 -1.48 -10.84 -8.70
CA LYS A 2 -2.10 -11.95 -7.98
C LYS A 2 -3.60 -11.95 -8.24
N ILE A 3 -4.18 -13.10 -8.56
CA ILE A 3 -5.62 -13.22 -8.82
C ILE A 3 -6.35 -13.20 -7.48
N LEU A 4 -7.18 -12.17 -7.25
CA LEU A 4 -7.99 -12.04 -6.06
C LEU A 4 -9.22 -12.96 -6.10
N GLY A 5 -9.60 -13.51 -4.94
CA GLY A 5 -10.86 -14.21 -4.76
C GLY A 5 -12.09 -13.31 -5.02
N GLY A 6 -13.23 -13.94 -5.29
CA GLY A 6 -14.48 -13.23 -5.65
C GLY A 6 -14.91 -12.16 -4.65
N SER A 7 -14.90 -12.48 -3.35
CA SER A 7 -15.25 -11.51 -2.30
C SER A 7 -14.21 -10.40 -2.18
N SER A 8 -12.92 -10.73 -2.29
CA SER A 8 -11.84 -9.74 -2.22
C SER A 8 -11.91 -8.74 -3.37
N ARG A 9 -12.29 -9.16 -4.58
CA ARG A 9 -12.54 -8.23 -5.70
C ARG A 9 -13.64 -7.22 -5.39
N ALA A 10 -14.76 -7.66 -4.81
CA ALA A 10 -15.83 -6.76 -4.41
C ALA A 10 -15.39 -5.78 -3.31
N SER A 11 -14.60 -6.25 -2.34
CA SER A 11 -14.05 -5.43 -1.27
C SER A 11 -13.07 -4.37 -1.81
N VAL A 12 -12.19 -4.73 -2.75
CA VAL A 12 -11.29 -3.77 -3.40
C VAL A 12 -12.06 -2.70 -4.18
N ILE A 13 -13.14 -3.06 -4.88
CA ILE A 13 -13.99 -2.08 -5.58
C ILE A 13 -14.60 -1.08 -4.58
N ALA A 14 -15.10 -1.56 -3.45
CA ALA A 14 -15.65 -0.69 -2.41
C ALA A 14 -14.57 0.27 -1.84
N LEU A 15 -13.37 -0.24 -1.58
CA LEU A 15 -12.26 0.57 -1.06
C LEU A 15 -11.75 1.58 -2.08
N ARG A 16 -11.68 1.24 -3.37
CA ARG A 16 -11.31 2.18 -4.45
C ARG A 16 -12.27 3.35 -4.55
N LYS A 17 -13.57 3.12 -4.34
CA LYS A 17 -14.55 4.21 -4.27
C LYS A 17 -14.22 5.16 -3.12
N SER A 18 -13.95 4.62 -1.93
CA SER A 18 -13.57 5.43 -0.78
C SER A 18 -12.22 6.13 -0.96
N LEU A 19 -11.26 5.51 -1.65
CA LEU A 19 -10.00 6.15 -2.04
C LEU A 19 -10.27 7.37 -2.93
N ALA A 20 -11.02 7.20 -4.02
CA ALA A 20 -11.35 8.30 -4.94
C ALA A 20 -12.12 9.44 -4.25
N ASP A 21 -13.05 9.12 -3.34
CA ASP A 21 -13.80 10.10 -2.56
C ASP A 21 -12.92 10.90 -1.57
N ASN A 22 -11.83 10.31 -1.06
CA ASN A 22 -10.85 11.02 -0.22
C ASN A 22 -9.93 11.88 -1.07
N VAL A 23 -9.28 11.27 -2.07
CA VAL A 23 -8.28 11.91 -2.92
C VAL A 23 -8.88 13.09 -3.67
N SER A 24 -10.13 13.02 -4.13
CA SER A 24 -10.80 14.15 -4.80
C SER A 24 -10.90 15.42 -3.94
N LYS A 25 -10.89 15.29 -2.61
CA LYS A 25 -11.00 16.39 -1.64
C LYS A 25 -9.64 16.84 -1.09
N GLN A 26 -8.59 16.06 -1.30
CA GLN A 26 -7.24 16.30 -0.82
C GLN A 26 -6.42 17.15 -1.80
N SER A 27 -5.50 17.95 -1.27
CA SER A 27 -4.36 18.50 -1.99
C SER A 27 -3.36 17.40 -2.40
N ALA A 28 -2.39 17.74 -3.26
CA ALA A 28 -1.32 16.81 -3.64
C ALA A 28 -0.52 16.33 -2.43
N ALA A 29 -0.18 17.24 -1.50
CA ALA A 29 0.56 16.91 -0.29
C ALA A 29 -0.22 15.98 0.64
N GLU A 30 -1.53 16.22 0.82
CA GLU A 30 -2.39 15.35 1.64
C GLU A 30 -2.57 13.95 1.01
N ALA A 31 -2.72 13.86 -0.31
CA ALA A 31 -2.81 12.58 -1.02
C ALA A 31 -1.48 11.79 -0.97
N SER A 32 -0.34 12.49 -1.00
CA SER A 32 0.99 11.90 -0.82
C SER A 32 1.19 11.37 0.60
N GLN A 33 0.79 12.13 1.62
CA GLN A 33 0.81 11.66 3.01
C GLN A 33 -0.13 10.46 3.19
N PHE A 34 -1.32 10.50 2.59
CA PHE A 34 -2.27 9.39 2.63
C PHE A 34 -1.71 8.10 2.02
N SER A 35 -1.00 8.19 0.90
CA SER A 35 -0.26 7.07 0.31
C SER A 35 0.82 6.53 1.26
N THR A 36 1.62 7.42 1.85
CA THR A 36 2.70 7.07 2.80
C THR A 36 2.15 6.34 4.03
N ASP A 37 1.01 6.80 4.56
CA ASP A 37 0.33 6.16 5.67
C ASP A 37 -0.18 4.76 5.29
N LEU A 38 -0.69 4.57 4.07
CA LEU A 38 -1.12 3.26 3.57
C LEU A 38 0.05 2.29 3.41
N PHE A 39 1.23 2.75 2.97
CA PHE A 39 2.45 1.94 2.99
C PHE A 39 2.90 1.58 4.41
N THR A 40 2.74 2.50 5.37
CA THR A 40 3.00 2.21 6.79
C THR A 40 2.08 1.10 7.31
N VAL A 41 0.78 1.16 6.95
CA VAL A 41 -0.18 0.09 7.25
C VAL A 41 0.23 -1.22 6.58
N LEU A 42 0.64 -1.19 5.32
CA LEU A 42 1.09 -2.37 4.59
C LEU A 42 2.26 -3.05 5.31
N THR A 43 3.29 -2.31 5.74
CA THR A 43 4.43 -2.85 6.49
C THR A 43 3.99 -3.60 7.74
N VAL A 44 3.07 -3.01 8.51
CA VAL A 44 2.51 -3.64 9.71
C VAL A 44 1.68 -4.89 9.36
N LEU A 45 0.83 -4.82 8.34
CA LEU A 45 0.03 -5.96 7.90
C LEU A 45 0.92 -7.10 7.39
N SER A 46 1.98 -6.80 6.65
CA SER A 46 2.90 -7.77 6.06
C SER A 46 3.69 -8.53 7.12
N SER A 47 4.09 -7.86 8.21
CA SER A 47 4.88 -8.46 9.29
C SER A 47 4.13 -9.51 10.14
N SER A 48 2.79 -9.53 10.13
CA SER A 48 2.02 -10.43 11.01
C SER A 48 0.81 -11.09 10.32
N VAL A 49 0.92 -12.41 10.10
CA VAL A 49 -0.20 -13.25 9.66
C VAL A 49 -1.36 -13.22 10.67
N GLY A 50 -1.04 -13.22 11.97
CA GLY A 50 -2.02 -13.19 13.05
C GLY A 50 -2.85 -11.90 13.04
N LEU A 51 -2.21 -10.76 12.77
CA LEU A 51 -2.90 -9.48 12.64
C LEU A 51 -3.87 -9.48 11.44
N ARG A 52 -3.41 -9.94 10.27
CA ARG A 52 -4.28 -10.03 9.09
C ARG A 52 -5.49 -10.92 9.36
N ARG A 53 -5.30 -12.05 10.05
CA ARG A 53 -6.40 -12.93 10.47
C ARG A 53 -7.36 -12.21 11.43
N ALA A 54 -6.85 -11.50 12.44
CA ALA A 54 -7.69 -10.78 13.39
C ALA A 54 -8.54 -9.67 12.72
N LEU A 55 -7.98 -8.94 11.75
CA LEU A 55 -8.70 -7.89 11.02
C LEU A 55 -9.74 -8.46 10.06
N THR A 56 -9.45 -9.60 9.42
CA THR A 56 -10.35 -10.24 8.45
C THR A 56 -11.34 -11.24 9.07
N ASP A 57 -11.29 -11.47 10.38
CA ASP A 57 -12.19 -12.36 11.11
C ASP A 57 -13.62 -11.78 11.17
N ASN A 58 -14.56 -12.39 10.46
CA ASN A 58 -15.95 -11.92 10.41
C ASN A 58 -16.75 -12.18 11.69
N SER A 59 -16.22 -12.96 12.63
CA SER A 59 -16.88 -13.20 13.93
C SER A 59 -16.62 -12.10 14.96
N ARG A 60 -15.58 -11.27 14.73
CA ARG A 60 -15.26 -10.12 15.58
C ARG A 60 -16.11 -8.92 15.18
N ASP A 61 -16.66 -8.24 16.18
CA ASP A 61 -17.43 -7.03 15.96
C ASP A 61 -16.57 -5.87 15.45
N THR A 62 -17.22 -4.92 14.79
CA THR A 62 -16.54 -3.76 14.19
C THR A 62 -15.80 -2.91 15.23
N ALA A 63 -16.36 -2.72 16.43
CA ALA A 63 -15.75 -1.87 17.45
C ALA A 63 -14.42 -2.47 17.93
N SER A 64 -14.35 -3.78 18.14
CA SER A 64 -13.11 -4.50 18.45
C SER A 64 -12.03 -4.34 17.39
N LYS A 65 -12.41 -4.35 16.10
CA LYS A 65 -11.46 -4.15 14.99
C LYS A 65 -10.99 -2.70 14.89
N THR A 66 -11.89 -1.74 15.05
CA THR A 66 -11.56 -0.31 15.08
C THR A 66 -10.61 0.01 16.24
N GLN A 67 -10.84 -0.58 17.42
CA GLN A 67 -9.95 -0.40 18.56
C GLN A 67 -8.55 -0.96 18.27
N LEU A 68 -8.45 -2.16 17.70
CA LEU A 68 -7.16 -2.74 17.30
C LEU A 68 -6.40 -1.85 16.31
N ILE A 69 -7.08 -1.29 15.31
CA ILE A 69 -6.48 -0.35 14.35
C ILE A 69 -6.00 0.92 15.07
N THR A 70 -6.81 1.44 16.00
CA THR A 70 -6.46 2.61 16.81
C THR A 70 -5.24 2.35 17.68
N ASP A 71 -5.15 1.18 18.31
CA ASP A 71 -4.03 0.82 19.19
C ASP A 71 -2.72 0.63 18.42
N LEU A 72 -2.80 0.08 17.19
CA LEU A 72 -1.63 -0.15 16.34
C LEU A 72 -1.09 1.13 15.73
N PHE A 73 -1.97 2.00 15.22
CA PHE A 73 -1.57 3.13 14.40
C PHE A 73 -1.75 4.48 15.07
N GLY A 74 -2.57 4.58 16.13
CA GLY A 74 -2.68 5.74 17.01
C GLY A 74 -2.65 7.09 16.28
N LYS A 75 -1.60 7.88 16.54
CA LYS A 75 -1.34 9.17 15.87
C LYS A 75 -0.31 9.07 14.74
N ASN A 76 0.18 7.87 14.42
CA ASN A 76 1.19 7.62 13.40
C ASN A 76 0.65 7.71 11.97
N ILE A 77 -0.68 7.59 11.80
CA ILE A 77 -1.36 7.78 10.52
C ILE A 77 -2.52 8.76 10.66
N GLY A 78 -2.90 9.40 9.56
CA GLY A 78 -4.04 10.30 9.46
C GLY A 78 -5.39 9.60 9.54
N ASP A 79 -6.43 10.40 9.79
CA ASP A 79 -7.78 9.86 10.02
C ASP A 79 -8.43 9.28 8.76
N ALA A 80 -8.08 9.79 7.57
CA ALA A 80 -8.50 9.19 6.30
C ALA A 80 -7.99 7.74 6.15
N THR A 81 -6.73 7.50 6.53
CA THR A 81 -6.10 6.16 6.56
C THR A 81 -6.80 5.26 7.56
N LYS A 82 -7.03 5.72 8.79
CA LYS A 82 -7.76 4.92 9.80
C LYS A 82 -9.16 4.56 9.32
N ALA A 83 -9.87 5.51 8.71
CA ALA A 83 -11.22 5.27 8.20
C ALA A 83 -11.21 4.21 7.08
N LEU A 84 -10.29 4.31 6.13
CA LEU A 84 -10.17 3.35 5.02
C LEU A 84 -9.76 1.95 5.52
N VAL A 85 -8.82 1.85 6.47
CA VAL A 85 -8.41 0.56 7.05
C VAL A 85 -9.51 -0.05 7.90
N THR A 86 -10.27 0.78 8.63
CA THR A 86 -11.45 0.33 9.40
C THR A 86 -12.53 -0.22 8.48
N GLN A 87 -12.80 0.48 7.37
CA GLN A 87 -13.68 -0.02 6.33
C GLN A 87 -13.16 -1.35 5.78
N ALA A 88 -11.87 -1.47 5.44
CA ALA A 88 -11.27 -2.69 4.94
C ALA A 88 -11.43 -3.88 5.91
N ALA A 89 -11.27 -3.63 7.22
CA ALA A 89 -11.47 -4.63 8.27
C ALA A 89 -12.95 -5.06 8.44
N GLY A 90 -13.89 -4.19 8.06
CA GLY A 90 -15.33 -4.50 8.02
C GLY A 90 -15.80 -5.24 6.77
N LEU A 91 -14.94 -5.37 5.75
CA LEU A 91 -15.25 -6.04 4.49
C LEU A 91 -14.87 -7.54 4.51
N ARG A 92 -15.41 -8.28 3.53
CA ARG A 92 -15.19 -9.72 3.41
C ARG A 92 -14.00 -10.02 2.48
N TRP A 93 -13.07 -10.83 2.97
CA TRP A 93 -11.88 -11.26 2.24
C TRP A 93 -11.93 -12.76 1.96
N SER A 94 -11.53 -13.17 0.76
CA SER A 94 -11.41 -14.59 0.41
C SER A 94 -10.19 -15.24 1.08
N ASN A 95 -9.10 -14.49 1.26
CA ASN A 95 -7.95 -14.89 2.06
C ASN A 95 -7.45 -13.72 2.92
N PRO A 96 -7.08 -13.93 4.20
CA PRO A 96 -6.48 -12.89 5.04
C PRO A 96 -5.27 -12.17 4.42
N SER A 97 -4.49 -12.79 3.53
CA SER A 97 -3.39 -12.09 2.85
C SER A 97 -3.87 -10.98 1.91
N GLU A 98 -5.07 -11.12 1.35
CA GLU A 98 -5.57 -10.23 0.29
C GLU A 98 -5.95 -8.84 0.80
N ILE A 99 -6.14 -8.64 2.11
CA ILE A 99 -6.29 -7.29 2.68
C ILE A 99 -4.99 -6.48 2.53
N ALA A 100 -3.83 -7.12 2.70
CA ALA A 100 -2.54 -6.45 2.51
C ALA A 100 -2.31 -6.14 1.03
N ASP A 101 -2.58 -7.11 0.15
CA ASP A 101 -2.51 -6.91 -1.31
C ASP A 101 -3.43 -5.75 -1.75
N ALA A 102 -4.61 -5.60 -1.15
CA ALA A 102 -5.52 -4.49 -1.45
C ALA A 102 -4.98 -3.14 -0.98
N ILE A 103 -4.47 -3.06 0.26
CA ILE A 103 -3.89 -1.83 0.81
C ILE A 103 -2.67 -1.39 -0.01
N GLU A 104 -1.83 -2.31 -0.46
CA GLU A 104 -0.71 -2.03 -1.36
C GLU A 104 -1.17 -1.35 -2.66
N ASN A 105 -2.16 -1.95 -3.35
CA ASN A 105 -2.69 -1.36 -4.59
C ASN A 105 -3.28 0.04 -4.35
N LEU A 106 -4.01 0.24 -3.26
CA LEU A 106 -4.59 1.53 -2.92
C LEU A 106 -3.52 2.57 -2.55
N ALA A 107 -2.42 2.16 -1.92
CA ALA A 107 -1.28 3.04 -1.64
C ALA A 107 -0.64 3.54 -2.93
N VAL A 108 -0.41 2.64 -3.90
CA VAL A 108 0.12 2.98 -5.23
C VAL A 108 -0.85 3.89 -5.99
N GLU A 109 -2.15 3.56 -6.02
CA GLU A 109 -3.16 4.41 -6.67
C GLU A 109 -3.23 5.81 -6.03
N SER A 110 -3.08 5.92 -4.71
CA SER A 110 -3.00 7.20 -4.01
C SER A 110 -1.74 7.99 -4.36
N ALA A 111 -0.58 7.32 -4.50
CA ALA A 111 0.67 7.95 -4.92
C ALA A 111 0.56 8.51 -6.35
N SER A 112 0.01 7.72 -7.28
CA SER A 112 -0.23 8.16 -8.65
C SER A 112 -1.17 9.36 -8.71
N ALA A 113 -2.24 9.35 -7.90
CA ALA A 113 -3.15 10.49 -7.84
C ALA A 113 -2.54 11.73 -7.19
N ALA A 114 -1.60 11.57 -6.25
CA ALA A 114 -0.84 12.68 -5.71
C ALA A 114 0.07 13.32 -6.79
N ALA A 115 0.76 12.51 -7.58
CA ALA A 115 1.58 12.95 -8.71
C ALA A 115 0.76 13.64 -9.81
N ASP A 116 -0.45 13.13 -10.10
CA ASP A 116 -1.37 13.78 -11.03
C ASP A 116 -1.76 15.19 -10.54
N LYS A 117 -2.09 15.32 -9.25
CA LYS A 117 -2.41 16.62 -8.64
C LYS A 117 -1.24 17.59 -8.60
N SER A 118 0.00 17.12 -8.58
CA SER A 118 1.20 17.96 -8.70
C SER A 118 1.61 18.24 -10.15
N ASN A 119 0.91 17.68 -11.14
CA ASN A 119 1.29 17.69 -12.57
C ASN A 119 2.63 17.00 -12.86
N GLU A 120 2.99 16.01 -12.04
CA GLU A 120 4.23 15.23 -12.15
C GLU A 120 3.98 13.79 -12.63
N LEU A 121 2.73 13.43 -12.96
CA LEU A 121 2.37 12.07 -13.36
C LEU A 121 3.16 11.58 -14.58
N GLU A 122 3.30 12.39 -15.63
CA GLU A 122 4.08 12.03 -16.83
C GLU A 122 5.56 11.81 -16.50
N GLN A 123 6.13 12.66 -15.64
CA GLN A 123 7.50 12.48 -15.17
C GLN A 123 7.64 11.16 -14.40
N LEU A 124 6.74 10.88 -13.46
CA LEU A 124 6.73 9.64 -12.68
C LEU A 124 6.63 8.40 -13.59
N GLU A 125 5.74 8.43 -14.59
CA GLU A 125 5.59 7.33 -15.56
C GLU A 125 6.88 7.07 -16.33
N ASN A 126 7.53 8.13 -16.82
CA ASN A 126 8.81 8.02 -17.52
C ASN A 126 9.92 7.46 -16.60
N GLN A 127 10.01 7.96 -15.37
CA GLN A 127 11.00 7.48 -14.40
C GLN A 127 10.79 5.99 -14.05
N LEU A 128 9.54 5.56 -13.85
CA LEU A 128 9.20 4.15 -13.60
C LEU A 128 9.50 3.27 -14.80
N PHE A 129 9.22 3.74 -16.02
CA PHE A 129 9.56 3.02 -17.25
C PHE A 129 11.07 2.83 -17.39
N ASP A 130 11.83 3.89 -17.21
CA ASP A 130 13.29 3.85 -17.27
C ASP A 130 13.87 2.93 -16.19
N PHE A 131 13.34 2.98 -14.97
CA PHE A 131 13.78 2.11 -13.87
C PHE A 131 13.47 0.64 -14.18
N ALA A 132 12.30 0.35 -14.77
CA ALA A 132 11.97 -1.00 -15.23
C ALA A 132 12.96 -1.50 -16.31
N GLN A 133 13.38 -0.63 -17.24
CA GLN A 133 14.41 -0.98 -18.22
C GLN A 133 15.76 -1.28 -17.55
N VAL A 134 16.14 -0.51 -16.52
CA VAL A 134 17.35 -0.78 -15.73
C VAL A 134 17.26 -2.16 -15.06
N LEU A 135 16.12 -2.52 -14.47
CA LEU A 135 15.91 -3.86 -13.87
C LEU A 135 16.00 -4.99 -14.89
N ILE A 136 15.47 -4.79 -16.11
CA ILE A 136 15.52 -5.78 -17.19
C ILE A 136 16.97 -5.97 -17.69
N ALA A 137 17.70 -4.87 -17.85
CA ALA A 137 19.08 -4.88 -18.33
C ALA A 137 20.07 -5.44 -17.30
N ASN A 138 19.72 -5.47 -16.00
CA ASN A 138 20.60 -5.88 -14.91
C ASN A 138 20.01 -7.05 -14.09
N PRO A 139 20.11 -8.30 -14.57
CA PRO A 139 19.54 -9.47 -13.90
C PRO A 139 20.05 -9.67 -12.46
N ASP A 140 21.32 -9.38 -12.19
CA ASP A 140 21.91 -9.52 -10.86
C ASP A 140 21.33 -8.51 -9.87
N PHE A 141 21.09 -7.27 -10.30
CA PHE A 141 20.41 -6.26 -9.50
C PHE A 141 18.99 -6.71 -9.17
N ARG A 142 18.24 -7.19 -10.18
CA ARG A 142 16.90 -7.75 -9.96
C ARG A 142 16.92 -8.96 -9.02
N GLN A 143 17.93 -9.82 -9.11
CA GLN A 143 18.07 -10.98 -8.23
C GLN A 143 18.34 -10.55 -6.78
N ALA A 144 19.20 -9.55 -6.58
CA ALA A 144 19.48 -8.99 -5.25
C ALA A 144 18.22 -8.43 -4.59
N LEU A 145 17.34 -7.77 -5.35
CA LEU A 145 16.06 -7.27 -4.82
C LEU A 145 15.05 -8.38 -4.47
N ASN A 146 15.13 -9.54 -5.15
CA ASN A 146 14.17 -10.63 -4.97
C ASN A 146 14.61 -11.69 -3.95
N THR A 147 15.88 -11.70 -3.52
CA THR A 147 16.38 -12.71 -2.57
C THR A 147 15.80 -12.48 -1.18
N THR A 148 15.48 -13.57 -0.46
CA THR A 148 15.11 -13.52 0.96
C THR A 148 16.32 -13.59 1.89
N ALA A 149 17.52 -13.72 1.32
CA ALA A 149 18.77 -13.81 2.08
C ALA A 149 19.29 -12.45 2.57
N ASP A 150 18.82 -11.35 1.96
CA ASP A 150 19.23 -9.98 2.30
C ASP A 150 18.17 -9.29 3.17
N SER A 151 18.59 -8.30 3.95
CA SER A 151 17.68 -7.52 4.80
C SER A 151 16.90 -6.49 3.97
N ASP A 152 15.76 -6.05 4.48
CA ASP A 152 14.95 -5.04 3.81
C ASP A 152 15.72 -3.70 3.73
N GLU A 153 16.50 -3.37 4.76
CA GLU A 153 17.38 -2.20 4.76
C GLU A 153 18.45 -2.29 3.67
N GLY A 154 19.07 -3.46 3.48
CA GLY A 154 20.05 -3.70 2.42
C GLY A 154 19.45 -3.47 1.02
N LYS A 155 18.24 -3.97 0.80
CA LYS A 155 17.50 -3.77 -0.45
C LYS A 155 17.15 -2.31 -0.68
N VAL A 156 16.70 -1.59 0.36
CA VAL A 156 16.42 -0.15 0.27
C VAL A 156 17.68 0.62 -0.09
N SER A 157 18.80 0.39 0.60
CA SER A 157 20.09 1.03 0.28
C SER A 157 20.55 0.73 -1.14
N LEU A 158 20.32 -0.49 -1.64
CA LEU A 158 20.65 -0.85 -3.01
C LEU A 158 19.79 -0.06 -4.02
N VAL A 159 18.49 0.06 -3.79
CA VAL A 159 17.59 0.89 -4.62
C VAL A 159 18.02 2.36 -4.58
N GLU A 160 18.28 2.91 -3.39
CA GLU A 160 18.73 4.30 -3.21
C GLU A 160 20.02 4.59 -3.98
N SER A 161 20.96 3.64 -4.01
CA SER A 161 22.23 3.79 -4.75
C SER A 161 22.03 3.96 -6.26
N VAL A 162 20.94 3.41 -6.81
CA VAL A 162 20.56 3.54 -8.22
C VAL A 162 19.70 4.79 -8.44
N VAL A 163 18.75 5.04 -7.53
CA VAL A 163 17.79 6.15 -7.65
C VAL A 163 18.48 7.50 -7.49
N ASN A 164 19.25 7.70 -6.40
CA ASN A 164 19.93 8.96 -6.11
C ASN A 164 21.01 9.31 -7.16
N GLY A 165 21.47 8.33 -7.92
CA GLY A 165 22.42 8.53 -9.01
C GLY A 165 21.80 9.01 -10.31
N LYS A 166 20.46 9.02 -10.45
CA LYS A 166 19.81 9.16 -11.77
C LYS A 166 18.44 9.83 -11.81
N TYR A 167 17.62 9.74 -10.77
CA TYR A 167 16.20 10.14 -10.79
C TYR A 167 15.88 11.26 -9.81
#